data_AF-A0A077EA43-F1
#
_entry.id   AF-A0A077EA43-F1
#
_cell.length_a   1.000
_cell.length_b   1.000
_cell.length_c   1.000
_cell.angle_alpha   90.00
_cell.angle_beta   90.00
_cell.angle_gamma   90.00
#
_symmetry.space_group_name_H-M   'P 1'
#
loop_
_entity.id
_entity.type
_entity.pdbx_description
1 polymer ?
#
loop_
_entity_poly.entity_id
_entity_poly.type
_entity_poly.pdbx_seq_one_letter_code
_entity_poly.pdbx_strand_id
1 'polypeptide(L)'
;MTRIKLFDRANIKKPIIILAGSILMVIGGILPFIDNMIPKSINEKISSGRFQDVETLIWSLSITISPLILLLAARMKAHWATYIVPIYTFTYQFLTFALFAAGSNLKASSAFIYYVIGITIIVFIIYNVISLYIKTIFLKDETKNELLDQMLKLKFDETEESRKN
;
A
#
# COMPACT_ATOMS: atom_id res chain seq x y z
N MET A 1 -32.55 -15.35 -17.11
CA MET A 1 -32.30 -13.89 -17.01
C MET A 1 -31.56 -13.45 -15.73
N THR A 2 -31.45 -14.30 -14.70
CA THR A 2 -30.91 -13.94 -13.37
C THR A 2 -29.38 -13.97 -13.26
N ARG A 3 -28.69 -14.87 -14.00
CA ARG A 3 -27.22 -14.98 -14.00
C ARG A 3 -26.50 -13.80 -14.66
N ILE A 4 -27.07 -13.23 -15.72
CA ILE A 4 -26.50 -12.08 -16.45
C ILE A 4 -26.45 -10.85 -15.54
N LYS A 5 -27.53 -10.56 -14.80
CA LYS A 5 -27.58 -9.44 -13.83
C LYS A 5 -26.61 -9.61 -12.65
N LEU A 6 -26.33 -10.85 -12.23
CA LEU A 6 -25.36 -11.13 -11.16
C LEU A 6 -23.92 -10.94 -11.65
N PHE A 7 -23.62 -11.36 -12.88
CA PHE A 7 -22.32 -11.18 -13.50
C PHE A 7 -21.99 -9.70 -13.73
N ASP A 8 -22.95 -8.92 -14.24
CA ASP A 8 -22.79 -7.46 -14.41
C ASP A 8 -22.58 -6.73 -13.08
N ARG A 9 -23.33 -7.08 -12.03
CA ARG A 9 -23.14 -6.49 -10.70
C ARG A 9 -21.78 -6.85 -10.11
N ALA A 10 -21.30 -8.07 -10.29
CA ALA A 10 -19.96 -8.47 -9.82
C ALA A 10 -18.85 -7.71 -10.57
N ASN A 11 -19.03 -7.49 -11.88
CA ASN A 11 -18.09 -6.76 -12.71
C ASN A 11 -18.04 -5.25 -12.38
N ILE A 12 -19.16 -4.62 -12.02
CA ILE A 12 -19.23 -3.19 -11.64
C ILE A 12 -18.74 -2.95 -10.21
N LYS A 13 -18.96 -3.88 -9.28
CA LYS A 13 -18.51 -3.73 -7.88
C LYS A 13 -16.99 -3.73 -7.76
N LYS A 14 -16.29 -4.51 -8.59
CA LYS A 14 -14.83 -4.63 -8.58
C LYS A 14 -14.09 -3.29 -8.79
N PRO A 15 -14.36 -2.50 -9.85
CA PRO A 15 -13.70 -1.20 -10.04
C PRO A 15 -14.08 -0.19 -8.96
N ILE A 16 -15.31 -0.20 -8.45
CA ILE A 16 -15.72 0.70 -7.36
C ILE A 16 -14.93 0.42 -6.08
N ILE A 17 -14.73 -0.85 -5.73
CA ILE A 17 -13.92 -1.25 -4.57
C ILE A 17 -12.46 -0.82 -4.76
N ILE A 18 -11.89 -1.01 -5.96
CA ILE A 18 -10.52 -0.58 -6.27
C ILE A 18 -10.41 0.95 -6.17
N LEU A 19 -11.39 1.70 -6.67
CA LEU A 19 -11.42 3.16 -6.58
C LEU A 19 -11.48 3.62 -5.12
N ALA A 20 -12.40 3.07 -4.34
CA ALA A 20 -12.52 3.37 -2.90
C ALA A 20 -11.23 3.02 -2.14
N GLY A 21 -10.61 1.87 -2.44
CA GLY A 21 -9.31 1.49 -1.90
C GLY A 21 -8.20 2.47 -2.28
N SER A 22 -8.21 2.96 -3.53
CA SER A 22 -7.23 3.96 -4.02
C SER A 22 -7.37 5.30 -3.29
N ILE A 23 -8.62 5.74 -3.04
CA ILE A 23 -8.90 6.95 -2.25
C ILE A 23 -8.41 6.76 -0.81
N LEU A 24 -8.72 5.61 -0.18
CA LEU A 24 -8.24 5.30 1.17
C LEU A 24 -6.71 5.22 1.24
N MET A 25 -6.04 4.73 0.20
CA MET A 25 -4.58 4.70 0.12
C MET A 25 -3.99 6.10 0.17
N VAL A 26 -4.56 7.04 -0.59
CA VAL A 26 -4.14 8.44 -0.60
C VAL A 26 -4.44 9.11 0.74
N ILE A 27 -5.64 8.93 1.29
CA ILE A 27 -6.02 9.49 2.60
C ILE A 27 -5.08 8.97 3.69
N GLY A 28 -4.87 7.66 3.76
CA GLY A 28 -3.96 7.05 4.73
C GLY A 28 -2.53 7.56 4.57
N GLY A 29 -2.08 7.77 3.33
CA GLY A 29 -0.75 8.32 3.04
C GLY A 29 -0.60 9.79 3.42
N ILE A 30 -1.64 10.62 3.31
CA ILE A 30 -1.58 12.06 3.66
C ILE A 30 -1.79 12.30 5.15
N LEU A 31 -2.47 11.37 5.85
CA LEU A 31 -2.86 11.52 7.25
C LEU A 31 -1.74 12.05 8.16
N PRO A 32 -0.49 11.55 8.08
CA PRO A 32 0.63 12.04 8.91
C PRO A 32 1.00 13.52 8.73
N PHE A 33 0.48 14.21 7.71
CA PHE A 33 0.74 15.62 7.45
C PHE A 33 -0.44 16.54 7.79
N ILE A 34 -1.56 15.99 8.30
CA ILE A 34 -2.77 16.78 8.63
C ILE A 34 -2.50 17.78 9.77
N ASP A 35 -1.54 17.49 10.64
CA ASP A 35 -1.06 18.41 11.67
C ASP A 35 -0.67 19.79 11.10
N ASN A 36 -0.05 19.82 9.91
CA ASN A 36 0.33 21.06 9.23
C ASN A 36 -0.85 21.94 8.79
N MET A 37 -2.09 21.40 8.80
CA MET A 37 -3.30 22.15 8.48
C MET A 37 -3.89 22.88 9.69
N ILE A 38 -3.36 22.64 10.89
CA ILE A 38 -3.85 23.26 12.12
C ILE A 38 -3.39 24.72 12.15
N PRO A 39 -4.33 25.69 12.26
CA PRO A 39 -3.96 27.08 12.42
C PRO A 39 -3.17 27.28 13.71
N LYS A 40 -2.10 28.08 13.65
CA LYS A 40 -1.29 28.42 14.84
C LYS A 40 -2.09 29.06 15.98
N SER A 41 -3.24 29.66 15.67
CA SER A 41 -4.17 30.21 16.67
C SER A 41 -4.86 29.16 17.54
N ILE A 42 -4.88 27.89 17.10
CA ILE A 42 -5.51 26.76 17.79
C ILE A 42 -4.44 25.78 18.31
N ASN A 43 -3.17 25.94 17.90
CA ASN A 43 -2.06 25.12 18.40
C ASN A 43 -1.64 25.57 19.80
N GLU A 44 -2.50 25.29 20.78
CA GLU A 44 -2.27 25.59 22.19
C GLU A 44 -1.33 24.56 22.83
N LYS A 45 -0.57 24.99 23.84
CA LYS A 45 0.21 24.07 24.67
C LYS A 45 -0.73 23.19 25.48
N ILE A 46 -0.59 21.88 25.33
CA ILE A 46 -1.37 20.93 26.11
C ILE A 46 -0.68 20.78 27.48
N SER A 47 -1.40 21.02 28.58
CA SER A 47 -0.82 20.94 29.93
C SER A 47 -0.47 19.52 30.38
N SER A 48 -0.94 18.50 29.65
CA SER A 48 -0.55 17.11 29.89
C SER A 48 0.89 16.91 29.43
N GLY A 49 1.82 16.65 30.36
CA GLY A 49 3.26 16.53 30.10
C GLY A 49 3.71 15.41 29.13
N ARG A 50 2.80 14.82 28.36
CA ARG A 50 3.06 13.79 27.34
C ARG A 50 3.13 14.35 25.92
N PHE A 51 2.42 15.44 25.62
CA PHE A 51 2.43 16.12 24.32
C PHE A 51 2.65 17.61 24.55
N GLN A 52 3.52 18.22 23.75
CA GLN A 52 3.86 19.63 23.93
C GLN A 52 2.74 20.56 23.45
N ASP A 53 2.03 20.17 22.41
CA ASP A 53 0.98 20.95 21.76
C ASP A 53 -0.01 20.06 20.98
N VAL A 54 -1.07 20.69 20.46
CA VAL A 54 -2.15 20.03 19.70
C VAL A 54 -1.63 19.45 18.37
N GLU A 55 -0.69 20.14 17.74
CA GLU A 55 -0.04 19.69 16.50
C GLU A 55 0.68 18.35 16.69
N THR A 56 1.52 18.24 17.73
CA THR A 56 2.23 16.99 18.05
C THR A 56 1.26 15.86 18.40
N LEU A 57 0.16 16.16 19.09
CA LEU A 57 -0.87 15.16 19.41
C LEU A 57 -1.54 14.64 18.14
N ILE A 58 -1.98 15.53 17.25
CA ILE A 58 -2.65 15.14 15.99
C ILE A 58 -1.67 14.37 15.10
N TRP A 59 -0.44 14.85 14.98
CA TRP A 59 0.61 14.15 14.27
C TRP A 59 0.82 12.72 14.80
N SER A 60 0.92 12.56 16.13
CA SER A 60 1.11 11.25 16.78
C SER A 60 -0.08 10.30 16.58
N LEU A 61 -1.30 10.82 16.58
CA LEU A 61 -2.50 10.01 16.28
C LEU A 61 -2.51 9.61 14.80
N SER A 62 -2.17 10.52 13.91
CA SER A 62 -2.14 10.28 12.47
C SER A 62 -1.14 9.20 12.06
N ILE A 63 0.08 9.21 12.61
CA ILE A 63 1.06 8.14 12.33
C ILE A 63 0.61 6.77 12.85
N THR A 64 -0.25 6.74 13.87
CA THR A 64 -0.79 5.50 14.45
C THR A 64 -1.97 4.96 13.64
N ILE A 65 -2.86 5.84 13.18
CA ILE A 65 -4.07 5.47 12.42
C ILE A 65 -3.74 5.18 10.95
N SER A 66 -2.77 5.89 10.37
CA SER A 66 -2.39 5.78 8.96
C SER A 66 -2.15 4.32 8.51
N PRO A 67 -1.31 3.50 9.19
CA PRO A 67 -1.09 2.11 8.80
C PRO A 67 -2.36 1.26 8.75
N LEU A 68 -3.33 1.50 9.64
CA LEU A 68 -4.60 0.76 9.67
C LEU A 68 -5.44 1.05 8.42
N ILE A 69 -5.50 2.31 8.01
CA ILE A 69 -6.21 2.73 6.78
C ILE A 69 -5.49 2.15 5.56
N LEU A 70 -4.16 2.18 5.53
CA LEU A 70 -3.37 1.66 4.41
C LEU A 70 -3.52 0.14 4.25
N LEU A 71 -3.60 -0.61 5.36
CA LEU A 71 -3.89 -2.05 5.33
C LEU A 71 -5.26 -2.35 4.73
N LEU A 72 -6.28 -1.58 5.10
CA LEU A 72 -7.62 -1.70 4.54
C LEU A 72 -7.61 -1.38 3.02
N ALA A 73 -6.96 -0.29 2.63
CA ALA A 73 -6.80 0.11 1.25
C ALA A 73 -6.10 -0.97 0.40
N ALA A 74 -5.03 -1.57 0.94
CA ALA A 74 -4.30 -2.66 0.28
C ALA A 74 -5.18 -3.91 0.11
N ARG A 75 -5.99 -4.27 1.12
CA ARG A 75 -6.96 -5.37 1.05
C ARG A 75 -8.01 -5.15 -0.04
N MET A 76 -8.40 -3.90 -0.29
CA MET A 76 -9.34 -3.51 -1.35
C MET A 76 -8.69 -3.49 -2.75
N LYS A 77 -7.41 -3.88 -2.86
CA LYS A 77 -6.64 -3.86 -4.11
C LYS A 77 -6.56 -2.46 -4.72
N ALA A 78 -6.28 -1.45 -3.89
CA ALA A 78 -5.96 -0.10 -4.33
C ALA A 78 -5.00 -0.10 -5.52
N HIS A 79 -5.17 0.87 -6.43
CA HIS A 79 -4.35 0.95 -7.64
C HIS A 79 -2.88 1.19 -7.28
N TRP A 80 -1.97 0.44 -7.91
CA TRP A 80 -0.54 0.43 -7.59
C TRP A 80 0.10 1.83 -7.58
N ALA A 81 -0.34 2.73 -8.47
CA ALA A 81 0.18 4.10 -8.53
C ALA A 81 -0.11 4.91 -7.26
N THR A 82 -1.21 4.62 -6.54
CA THR A 82 -1.55 5.35 -5.30
C THR A 82 -0.63 5.05 -4.13
N TYR A 83 0.16 3.97 -4.21
CA TYR A 83 1.16 3.63 -3.18
C TYR A 83 2.32 4.61 -3.14
N ILE A 84 2.53 5.44 -4.18
CA ILE A 84 3.56 6.48 -4.17
C ILE A 84 3.35 7.47 -3.02
N VAL A 85 2.10 7.73 -2.64
CA VAL A 85 1.75 8.71 -1.59
C VAL A 85 2.22 8.25 -0.21
N PRO A 86 1.82 7.08 0.32
CA PRO A 86 2.36 6.60 1.59
C PRO A 86 3.88 6.37 1.52
N ILE A 87 4.43 5.88 0.39
CA ILE A 87 5.88 5.72 0.25
C ILE A 87 6.59 7.07 0.42
N TYR A 88 6.10 8.13 -0.21
CA TYR A 88 6.63 9.48 -0.02
C TYR A 88 6.55 9.91 1.44
N THR A 89 5.38 9.80 2.06
CA THR A 89 5.14 10.24 3.44
C THR A 89 6.07 9.54 4.44
N PHE A 90 6.15 8.22 4.39
CA PHE A 90 7.01 7.47 5.33
C PHE A 90 8.49 7.66 5.02
N THR A 91 8.87 7.88 3.75
CA THR A 91 10.25 8.26 3.39
C THR A 91 10.60 9.62 3.99
N TYR A 92 9.73 10.62 3.83
CA TYR A 92 9.89 11.94 4.44
C TYR A 92 10.03 11.82 5.96
N GLN A 93 9.14 11.07 6.61
CA GLN A 93 9.13 10.92 8.06
C GLN A 93 10.40 10.24 8.58
N PHE A 94 10.83 9.17 7.90
CA PHE A 94 12.04 8.43 8.24
C PHE A 94 13.28 9.32 8.12
N LEU A 95 13.43 10.05 7.01
CA LEU A 95 14.57 10.93 6.80
C LEU A 95 14.58 12.11 7.77
N THR A 96 13.41 12.66 8.06
CA THR A 96 13.24 13.72 9.06
C THR A 96 13.68 13.23 10.44
N PHE A 97 13.20 12.06 10.85
CA PHE A 97 13.59 11.43 12.11
C PHE A 97 15.10 11.14 12.17
N ALA A 98 15.68 10.58 11.09
CA ALA A 98 17.10 10.27 11.02
C ALA A 98 17.99 11.51 11.18
N LEU A 99 17.62 12.62 10.53
CA LEU A 99 18.34 13.90 10.65
C LEU A 99 18.22 14.49 12.06
N PHE A 100 17.02 14.42 12.66
CA PHE A 100 16.80 14.86 14.04
C PHE A 100 17.64 14.03 15.03
N ALA A 101 17.66 12.71 14.87
CA ALA A 101 18.46 11.80 15.68
C ALA A 101 19.97 12.05 15.53
N ALA A 102 20.41 12.51 14.36
CA ALA A 102 21.80 12.93 14.11
C ALA A 102 22.14 14.32 14.69
N GLY A 103 21.21 14.99 15.37
CA GLY A 103 21.41 16.32 15.97
C GLY A 103 21.33 17.47 14.97
N SER A 104 20.84 17.24 13.75
CA SER A 104 20.69 18.29 12.75
C SER A 104 19.44 19.12 13.02
N ASN A 105 19.57 20.45 12.93
CA ASN A 105 18.41 21.33 12.90
C ASN A 105 17.71 21.20 11.54
N LEU A 106 16.52 20.61 11.56
CA LEU A 106 15.70 20.44 10.37
C LEU A 106 15.20 21.81 9.87
N LYS A 107 15.70 22.22 8.71
CA LYS A 107 15.01 23.20 7.87
C LYS A 107 14.47 22.45 6.67
N ALA A 108 13.17 22.60 6.39
CA ALA A 108 12.53 22.15 5.16
C ALA A 108 13.07 22.96 3.97
N SER A 109 14.32 22.69 3.61
CA SER A 109 14.97 23.28 2.45
C SER A 109 14.49 22.59 1.19
N SER A 110 14.47 23.31 0.07
CA SER A 110 14.14 22.72 -1.24
C SER A 110 15.05 21.53 -1.56
N ALA A 111 16.33 21.59 -1.17
CA ALA A 111 17.28 20.49 -1.34
C ALA A 111 16.85 19.21 -0.60
N PHE A 112 16.38 19.34 0.65
CA PHE A 112 15.86 18.20 1.41
C PHE A 112 14.63 17.58 0.73
N ILE A 113 13.70 18.42 0.25
CA ILE A 113 12.50 17.95 -0.45
C ILE A 113 12.88 17.18 -1.72
N TYR A 114 13.81 17.69 -2.53
CA TYR A 114 14.29 16.99 -3.73
C TYR A 114 14.94 15.64 -3.39
N TYR A 115 15.69 15.57 -2.30
CA TYR A 115 16.29 14.33 -1.83
C TYR A 115 15.24 13.30 -1.42
N VAL A 116 14.21 13.72 -0.68
CA VAL A 116 13.06 12.86 -0.32
C VAL A 116 12.35 12.34 -1.56
N ILE A 117 12.09 13.20 -2.55
CA ILE A 117 11.46 12.81 -3.82
C ILE A 117 12.31 11.78 -4.55
N GLY A 118 13.62 11.99 -4.64
CA GLY A 118 14.55 11.05 -5.29
C GLY A 118 14.51 9.66 -4.64
N ILE A 119 14.61 9.59 -3.31
CA ILE A 119 14.54 8.31 -2.58
C ILE A 119 13.16 7.67 -2.75
N THR A 120 12.09 8.46 -2.70
CA THR A 120 10.72 7.98 -2.89
C THR A 120 10.55 7.28 -4.24
N ILE A 121 11.08 7.86 -5.32
CA ILE A 121 11.05 7.26 -6.66
C ILE A 121 11.81 5.92 -6.67
N ILE A 122 13.00 5.88 -6.07
CA ILE A 122 13.81 4.66 -5.97
C ILE A 122 13.06 3.56 -5.21
N VAL A 123 12.52 3.88 -4.02
CA VAL A 123 11.74 2.93 -3.21
C VAL A 123 10.50 2.46 -3.95
N PHE A 124 9.82 3.34 -4.68
CA PHE A 124 8.66 2.99 -5.48
C PHE A 124 9.00 2.05 -6.64
N ILE A 125 10.14 2.26 -7.32
CA ILE A 125 10.64 1.34 -8.36
C ILE A 125 10.93 -0.03 -7.74
N ILE A 126 11.65 -0.08 -6.62
CA ILE A 126 11.96 -1.32 -5.89
C ILE A 126 10.67 -2.05 -5.51
N TYR A 127 9.69 -1.35 -4.95
CA TYR A 127 8.37 -1.90 -4.63
C TYR A 127 7.69 -2.54 -5.84
N ASN A 128 7.69 -1.87 -7.00
CA ASN A 128 7.07 -2.40 -8.22
C ASN A 128 7.82 -3.63 -8.75
N VAL A 129 9.15 -3.63 -8.75
CA VAL A 129 9.97 -4.78 -9.16
C VAL A 129 9.70 -5.99 -8.27
N ILE A 130 9.67 -5.80 -6.95
CA ILE A 130 9.35 -6.87 -5.99
C ILE A 130 7.92 -7.37 -6.21
N SER A 131 6.95 -6.46 -6.40
CA SER A 131 5.56 -6.83 -6.65
C SER A 131 5.41 -7.66 -7.93
N LEU A 132 6.12 -7.31 -8.99
CA LEU A 132 6.16 -8.08 -10.24
C LEU A 132 6.78 -9.45 -10.03
N TYR A 133 7.94 -9.51 -9.36
CA TYR A 133 8.62 -10.76 -9.07
C TYR A 133 7.75 -11.74 -8.28
N ILE A 134 7.07 -11.27 -7.23
CA ILE A 134 6.14 -12.08 -6.44
C ILE A 134 5.00 -12.60 -7.32
N LYS A 135 4.39 -11.75 -8.15
CA LYS A 135 3.33 -12.19 -9.08
C LYS A 135 3.81 -13.26 -10.05
N THR A 136 5.03 -13.12 -10.57
CA THR A 136 5.62 -14.11 -11.48
C THR A 136 5.81 -15.47 -10.80
N ILE A 137 6.22 -15.51 -9.53
CA ILE A 137 6.32 -16.77 -8.77
C ILE A 137 4.96 -17.46 -8.67
N PHE A 138 3.94 -16.72 -8.23
CA PHE A 138 2.59 -17.29 -8.08
C PHE A 138 2.00 -17.80 -9.40
N LEU A 139 2.21 -17.06 -10.50
CA LEU A 139 1.76 -17.49 -11.83
C LEU A 139 2.50 -18.76 -12.29
N LYS A 140 3.81 -18.84 -12.04
CA LYS A 140 4.61 -20.02 -12.40
C LYS A 140 4.15 -21.26 -11.63
N ASP A 141 3.81 -21.10 -10.35
CA ASP A 141 3.30 -22.19 -9.52
C ASP A 141 1.92 -22.67 -9.99
N GLU A 142 1.02 -21.75 -10.34
CA GLU A 142 -0.30 -22.08 -10.89
C GLU A 142 -0.18 -22.86 -12.21
N THR A 143 0.62 -22.37 -13.16
CA THR A 143 0.85 -23.07 -14.44
C THR A 143 1.50 -24.44 -14.24
N LYS A 144 2.46 -24.56 -13.32
CA LYS A 144 3.10 -25.84 -13.02
C LYS A 144 2.11 -26.85 -12.47
N ASN A 145 1.20 -26.42 -11.58
CA ASN A 145 0.18 -27.30 -11.01
C ASN A 145 -0.82 -27.76 -12.07
N GLU A 146 -1.27 -26.87 -12.95
CA GLU A 146 -2.15 -27.23 -14.07
C GLU A 146 -1.52 -28.27 -15.01
N LEU A 147 -0.23 -28.12 -15.34
CA LEU A 147 0.50 -29.07 -16.17
C LEU A 147 0.66 -30.44 -15.49
N LEU A 148 0.90 -30.47 -14.17
CA LEU A 148 0.97 -31.71 -13.40
C LEU A 148 -0.37 -32.45 -13.40
N ASP A 149 -1.48 -31.72 -13.19
CA ASP A 149 -2.82 -32.30 -13.23
C ASP A 149 -3.16 -32.88 -14.61
N GLN A 150 -2.77 -32.21 -15.69
CA GLN A 150 -2.96 -32.71 -17.06
C GLN A 150 -2.14 -33.98 -17.32
N MET A 151 -0.87 -34.01 -16.91
CA MET A 151 -0.02 -35.20 -17.08
C MET A 151 -0.52 -36.39 -16.26
N LEU A 152 -1.02 -36.15 -15.04
CA LEU A 152 -1.62 -37.21 -14.22
C LEU A 152 -2.85 -37.81 -14.90
N LYS A 153 -3.76 -36.96 -15.41
CA LYS A 153 -4.96 -37.41 -16.14
C LYS A 153 -4.60 -38.27 -17.35
N LEU A 154 -3.65 -37.83 -18.17
CA LEU A 154 -3.19 -38.59 -19.33
C LEU A 154 -2.63 -39.97 -18.94
N LYS A 155 -1.82 -40.04 -17.87
CA LYS A 155 -1.31 -41.33 -17.37
C LYS A 155 -2.42 -42.27 -16.87
N PHE A 156 -3.43 -41.75 -16.20
CA PHE A 156 -4.56 -42.57 -15.75
C PHE A 156 -5.35 -43.13 -16.93
N ASP A 157 -5.60 -42.30 -17.96
CA ASP A 157 -6.29 -42.73 -19.18
C ASP A 157 -5.50 -43.82 -19.94
N GLU A 158 -4.19 -43.65 -20.11
CA GLU A 158 -3.30 -44.68 -20.70
C GLU A 158 -3.34 -46.00 -19.91
N THR A 159 -3.37 -45.92 -18.58
CA THR A 159 -3.41 -47.11 -17.72
C THR A 159 -4.76 -47.84 -17.83
N GLU A 160 -5.87 -47.10 -17.93
CA GLU A 160 -7.21 -47.66 -18.14
C GLU A 160 -7.34 -48.35 -19.51
N GLU A 161 -6.82 -47.74 -20.57
CA GLU A 161 -6.82 -48.35 -21.91
C GLU A 161 -5.98 -49.63 -21.93
N SER A 162 -4.81 -49.63 -21.28
CA SER A 162 -3.96 -50.83 -21.20
C SER A 162 -4.60 -52.01 -20.44
N ARG A 163 -5.56 -51.74 -19.54
CA ARG A 163 -6.29 -52.79 -18.79
C ARG A 163 -7.49 -53.36 -19.55
N LYS A 164 -7.97 -52.68 -20.59
CA LYS A 164 -9.13 -53.11 -21.40
C LYS A 164 -8.74 -53.97 -22.59
N ASN A 165 -7.46 -53.98 -22.96
CA ASN A 165 -6.87 -54.82 -24.01
C ASN A 165 -6.20 -56.06 -23.40
#